data_AF-A0AAU8MW97-F1
#
_entry.id   AF-A0AAU8MW97-F1
#
_cell.length_a   1.000
_cell.length_b   1.000
_cell.length_c   1.000
_cell.angle_alpha   90.00
_cell.angle_beta   90.00
_cell.angle_gamma   90.00
#
_symmetry.space_group_name_H-M   'P 1'
#
loop_
_entity.id
_entity.type
_entity.pdbx_description
1 polymer ?
#
loop_
_entity_poly.entity_id
_entity_poly.type
_entity_poly.pdbx_seq_one_letter_code
_entity_poly.pdbx_strand_id
1 'polypeptide(L)'
;MSKGITTEQCAEMVCDLDWQKISLALPPNLSTRAKNSSQKYRRFVEAVVWVACNRAFWSELPRAYGPWRSIYVRYMRWFKAGIWTTVDRTLDADSACGTALRSMLDDQLHAQQRRRLRVERKTPASAVRPREDAPLL
;
A
#
# COMPACT_ATOMS: atom_id res chain seq x y z
N MET A 1 17.47 -7.20 23.45
CA MET A 1 18.48 -7.14 22.36
C MET A 1 17.80 -7.65 21.10
N SER A 2 17.12 -6.76 20.38
CA SER A 2 16.35 -7.14 19.19
C SER A 2 17.34 -7.48 18.07
N LYS A 3 17.33 -8.74 17.65
CA LYS A 3 18.04 -9.18 16.44
C LYS A 3 17.37 -8.48 15.27
N GLY A 4 17.95 -7.36 14.83
CA GLY A 4 17.55 -6.72 13.58
C GLY A 4 17.77 -7.73 12.47
N ILE A 5 16.73 -7.99 11.69
CA ILE A 5 16.81 -8.81 10.49
C ILE A 5 17.97 -8.25 9.66
N THR A 6 19.04 -9.05 9.53
CA THR A 6 20.23 -8.65 8.79
C THR A 6 19.82 -8.40 7.34
N THR A 7 20.43 -7.40 6.72
CA THR A 7 20.14 -6.95 5.35
C THR A 7 20.19 -8.10 4.32
N GLU A 8 20.85 -9.21 4.66
CA GLU A 8 20.98 -10.42 3.86
C GLU A 8 19.72 -11.32 3.85
N GLN A 9 18.85 -11.25 4.87
CA GLN A 9 17.56 -11.97 4.88
C GLN A 9 16.46 -11.25 4.07
N CYS A 10 16.76 -10.07 3.51
CA CYS A 10 15.77 -9.19 2.91
C CYS A 10 15.43 -9.54 1.45
N ALA A 11 16.34 -10.22 0.73
CA ALA A 11 16.22 -10.43 -0.71
C ALA A 11 15.30 -11.59 -1.12
N GLU A 12 14.81 -12.38 -0.18
CA GLU A 12 14.09 -13.63 -0.49
C GLU A 12 12.72 -13.74 0.22
N MET A 13 12.11 -12.60 0.54
CA MET A 13 10.80 -12.59 1.20
C MET A 13 9.63 -12.94 0.26
N VAL A 14 9.82 -12.82 -1.05
CA VAL A 14 8.86 -13.25 -2.06
C VAL A 14 9.58 -14.25 -2.96
N CYS A 15 9.20 -15.52 -2.86
CA CYS A 15 9.80 -16.56 -3.70
C CYS A 15 9.31 -16.43 -5.16
N ASP A 16 10.01 -17.08 -6.10
CA ASP A 16 9.64 -17.06 -7.52
C ASP A 16 8.20 -17.54 -7.76
N LEU A 17 7.76 -18.54 -6.99
CA LEU A 17 6.42 -19.12 -7.09
C LEU A 17 5.34 -18.11 -6.66
N ASP A 18 5.55 -17.41 -5.54
CA ASP A 18 4.63 -16.37 -5.08
C ASP A 18 4.59 -15.21 -6.06
N TRP A 19 5.75 -14.81 -6.56
CA TRP A 19 5.83 -13.76 -7.58
C TRP A 19 5.06 -14.14 -8.85
N GLN A 20 5.16 -15.38 -9.31
CA GLN A 20 4.43 -15.85 -10.48
C GLN A 20 2.92 -15.75 -10.27
N LYS A 21 2.41 -16.20 -9.11
CA LYS A 21 0.99 -16.06 -8.72
C LYS A 21 0.55 -14.60 -8.69
N ILE A 22 1.32 -13.73 -8.03
CA ILE A 22 1.05 -12.29 -7.95
C ILE A 22 0.97 -11.70 -9.36
N SER A 23 1.97 -11.96 -10.21
CA SER A 23 2.07 -11.40 -11.56
C SER A 23 0.88 -11.75 -12.47
N LEU A 24 0.31 -12.94 -12.28
CA LEU A 24 -0.86 -13.42 -13.02
C LEU A 24 -2.16 -12.82 -12.50
N ALA A 25 -2.24 -12.54 -11.20
CA ALA A 25 -3.44 -11.97 -10.59
C ALA A 25 -3.57 -10.46 -10.82
N LEU A 26 -2.47 -9.75 -11.10
CA LEU A 26 -2.50 -8.31 -11.36
C LEU A 26 -3.46 -7.95 -12.53
N PRO A 27 -4.09 -6.75 -12.50
CA PRO A 27 -4.91 -6.27 -13.60
C PRO A 27 -4.19 -6.35 -14.96
N PRO A 28 -4.87 -6.58 -16.09
CA PRO A 28 -4.23 -6.91 -17.37
C PRO A 28 -3.13 -5.93 -17.80
N ASN A 29 -3.39 -4.63 -17.65
CA ASN A 29 -2.46 -3.56 -17.97
C ASN A 29 -1.21 -3.50 -17.08
N LEU A 30 -1.28 -4.06 -15.86
CA LEU A 30 -0.16 -4.19 -14.93
C LEU A 30 0.50 -5.55 -15.06
N SER A 31 -0.25 -6.61 -15.31
CA SER A 31 0.29 -7.95 -15.56
C SER A 31 1.23 -7.95 -16.76
N THR A 32 0.86 -7.33 -17.88
CA THR A 32 1.75 -7.21 -19.06
C THR A 32 3.04 -6.45 -18.72
N ARG A 33 2.94 -5.35 -17.97
CA ARG A 33 4.12 -4.56 -17.55
C ARG A 33 4.98 -5.30 -16.52
N ALA A 34 4.36 -6.04 -15.62
CA ALA A 34 5.04 -6.89 -14.66
C ALA A 34 5.76 -8.03 -15.37
N LYS A 35 5.18 -8.65 -16.41
CA LYS A 35 5.86 -9.65 -17.24
C LYS A 35 7.09 -9.07 -17.97
N ASN A 36 6.92 -7.91 -18.61
CA ASN A 36 8.01 -7.24 -19.36
C ASN A 36 9.12 -6.67 -18.46
N SER A 37 8.84 -6.44 -17.17
CA SER A 37 9.80 -5.89 -16.22
C SER A 37 9.69 -6.59 -14.86
N SER A 38 9.73 -7.93 -14.91
CA SER A 38 9.48 -8.83 -13.78
C SER A 38 10.30 -8.48 -12.55
N GLN A 39 11.62 -8.34 -12.70
CA GLN A 39 12.51 -7.99 -11.58
C GLN A 39 12.17 -6.63 -10.94
N LYS A 40 11.75 -5.63 -11.73
CA LYS A 40 11.43 -4.29 -11.22
C LYS A 40 10.14 -4.28 -10.42
N TYR A 41 9.13 -5.02 -10.87
CA TYR A 41 7.85 -5.11 -10.17
C TYR A 41 7.96 -6.03 -8.94
N ARG A 42 8.73 -7.12 -9.05
CA ARG A 42 9.05 -8.01 -7.92
C ARG A 42 9.76 -7.26 -6.80
N ARG A 43 10.88 -6.58 -7.10
CA ARG A 43 11.62 -5.77 -6.12
C ARG A 43 10.75 -4.71 -5.45
N PHE A 44 9.78 -4.15 -6.18
CA PHE A 44 8.84 -3.20 -5.61
C PHE A 44 7.89 -3.86 -4.60
N VAL A 45 7.35 -5.05 -4.91
CA VAL A 45 6.50 -5.80 -3.97
C VAL A 45 7.31 -6.26 -2.75
N GLU A 46 8.51 -6.77 -2.95
CA GLU A 46 9.44 -7.15 -1.87
C GLU A 46 9.73 -5.97 -0.94
N ALA A 47 9.96 -4.77 -1.48
CA ALA A 47 10.19 -3.57 -0.67
C ALA A 47 8.98 -3.25 0.24
N VAL A 48 7.75 -3.44 -0.25
CA VAL A 48 6.54 -3.19 0.54
C VAL A 48 6.36 -4.28 1.60
N VAL A 49 6.56 -5.54 1.23
CA VAL A 49 6.49 -6.68 2.17
C VAL A 49 7.54 -6.54 3.27
N TRP A 50 8.74 -6.07 2.95
CA TRP A 50 9.77 -5.78 3.93
C TRP A 50 9.31 -4.74 4.97
N VAL A 51 8.74 -3.62 4.51
CA VAL A 51 8.21 -2.58 5.41
C VAL A 51 7.13 -3.15 6.32
N ALA A 52 6.23 -3.97 5.76
CA ALA A 52 5.15 -4.61 6.50
C ALA A 52 5.70 -5.55 7.59
N CYS A 53 6.62 -6.45 7.22
CA CYS A 53 7.14 -7.47 8.14
C CYS A 53 7.99 -6.88 9.26
N ASN A 54 8.79 -5.86 8.96
CA ASN A 54 9.62 -5.19 9.96
C ASN A 54 8.83 -4.19 10.80
N ARG A 55 7.55 -3.91 10.46
CA ARG A 55 6.76 -2.80 11.02
C ARG A 55 7.55 -1.49 11.03
N ALA A 56 8.35 -1.31 9.99
CA ALA A 56 9.33 -0.25 9.87
C ALA A 56 8.69 1.00 9.25
N PHE A 57 9.34 2.15 9.45
CA PHE A 57 8.97 3.33 8.69
C PHE A 57 9.52 3.24 7.27
N TRP A 58 8.82 3.84 6.30
CA TRP A 58 9.30 3.89 4.91
C TRP A 58 10.71 4.50 4.78
N SER A 59 11.07 5.44 5.66
CA SER A 59 12.40 6.05 5.70
C SER A 59 13.52 5.08 6.06
N GLU A 60 13.20 3.95 6.68
CA GLU A 60 14.14 2.91 7.09
C GLU A 60 14.34 1.85 6.02
N LEU A 61 13.58 1.92 4.92
CA LEU A 61 13.71 1.00 3.81
C LEU A 61 15.16 1.00 3.27
N PRO A 62 15.80 -0.17 3.12
CA PRO A 62 17.17 -0.25 2.60
C PRO A 62 17.29 0.38 1.21
N ARG A 63 18.38 1.13 1.01
CA ARG A 63 18.67 1.80 -0.29
C ARG A 63 18.76 0.82 -1.47
N ALA A 64 19.01 -0.47 -1.21
CA ALA A 64 19.05 -1.53 -2.23
C ALA A 64 17.73 -1.67 -3.01
N TYR A 65 16.58 -1.36 -2.39
CA TYR A 65 15.28 -1.35 -3.06
C TYR A 65 15.05 -0.09 -3.91
N GLY A 66 15.83 0.96 -3.66
CA GLY A 66 15.72 2.26 -4.31
C GLY A 66 15.12 3.34 -3.39
N PRO A 67 14.79 4.52 -3.97
CA PRO A 67 14.32 5.65 -3.19
C PRO A 67 12.96 5.37 -2.53
N TRP A 68 12.93 5.35 -1.19
CA TRP A 68 11.72 5.03 -0.44
C TRP A 68 10.51 5.91 -0.77
N ARG A 69 10.73 7.19 -1.09
CA ARG A 69 9.65 8.13 -1.46
C ARG A 69 8.94 7.68 -2.73
N SER A 70 9.70 7.25 -3.74
CA SER A 70 9.15 6.75 -5.01
C SER A 70 8.38 5.45 -4.81
N ILE A 71 8.87 4.58 -3.94
CA ILE A 71 8.22 3.32 -3.58
C ILE A 71 6.92 3.59 -2.85
N TYR A 72 6.92 4.45 -1.83
CA TYR A 72 5.73 4.83 -1.08
C TYR A 72 4.65 5.45 -1.98
N VAL A 73 5.02 6.36 -2.89
CA VAL A 73 4.05 6.97 -3.82
C VAL A 73 3.41 5.92 -4.72
N ARG A 74 4.21 4.95 -5.22
CA ARG A 74 3.69 3.83 -6.02
C ARG A 74 2.80 2.91 -5.19
N TYR A 75 3.21 2.57 -3.96
CA TYR A 75 2.41 1.82 -3.00
C TYR A 75 1.04 2.46 -2.79
N MET A 76 1.01 3.78 -2.54
CA MET A 76 -0.22 4.54 -2.34
C MET A 76 -1.11 4.54 -3.59
N ARG A 77 -0.53 4.60 -4.79
CA ARG A 77 -1.28 4.48 -6.04
C ARG A 77 -1.96 3.12 -6.15
N TRP A 78 -1.25 2.03 -5.81
CA TRP A 78 -1.81 0.68 -5.80
C TRP A 78 -2.87 0.49 -4.72
N PHE A 79 -2.66 1.08 -3.55
CA PHE A 79 -3.62 1.07 -2.44
C PHE A 79 -4.94 1.72 -2.84
N LYS A 80 -4.89 2.92 -3.41
CA LYS A 80 -6.08 3.63 -3.89
C LYS A 80 -6.79 2.88 -5.03
N ALA A 81 -6.04 2.15 -5.84
CA ALA A 81 -6.59 1.33 -6.93
C ALA A 81 -7.09 -0.05 -6.45
N GLY A 82 -7.00 -0.38 -5.16
CA GLY A 82 -7.42 -1.66 -4.60
C GLY A 82 -6.54 -2.86 -4.97
N ILE A 83 -5.41 -2.63 -5.65
CA ILE A 83 -4.56 -3.71 -6.20
C ILE A 83 -3.95 -4.58 -5.10
N TRP A 84 -3.66 -4.00 -3.93
CA TRP A 84 -3.09 -4.76 -2.82
C TRP A 84 -4.01 -5.85 -2.27
N THR A 85 -5.33 -5.74 -2.47
CA THR A 85 -6.26 -6.83 -2.10
C THR A 85 -6.03 -8.08 -2.93
N THR A 86 -5.67 -7.91 -4.22
CA THR A 86 -5.29 -9.00 -5.11
C THR A 86 -3.97 -9.63 -4.67
N VAL A 87 -2.98 -8.80 -4.31
CA VAL A 87 -1.67 -9.28 -3.86
C VAL A 87 -1.80 -10.05 -2.53
N ASP A 88 -2.57 -9.53 -1.58
CA ASP A 88 -2.81 -10.17 -0.28
C ASP A 88 -3.45 -11.56 -0.45
N ARG A 89 -4.43 -11.71 -1.36
CA ARG A 89 -5.07 -13.00 -1.64
C ARG A 89 -4.16 -14.02 -2.32
N THR A 90 -3.12 -13.56 -3.02
CA THR A 90 -2.18 -14.45 -3.71
C THR A 90 -1.03 -14.91 -2.83
N LEU A 91 -0.69 -14.12 -1.82
CA LEU A 91 0.25 -14.53 -0.79
C LEU A 91 -0.43 -15.57 0.10
N ASP A 92 0.34 -16.54 0.57
CA ASP A 92 -0.16 -17.52 1.52
C ASP A 92 -0.68 -16.80 2.78
N ALA A 93 -1.96 -17.04 3.11
CA ALA A 93 -2.66 -16.35 4.18
C ALA A 93 -2.02 -16.60 5.55
N ASP A 94 -1.37 -17.76 5.71
CA ASP A 94 -0.69 -18.17 6.93
C ASP A 94 0.80 -17.80 6.94
N SER A 95 1.32 -17.26 5.83
CA SER A 95 2.68 -16.75 5.82
C SER A 95 2.80 -15.50 6.70
N ALA A 96 3.93 -15.38 7.39
CA ALA A 96 4.26 -14.17 8.17
C ALA A 96 4.23 -12.92 7.27
N CYS A 97 4.68 -13.05 6.03
CA CYS A 97 4.66 -11.99 5.02
C CYS A 97 3.24 -11.55 4.65
N GLY A 98 2.33 -12.50 4.38
CA GLY A 98 0.93 -12.23 4.08
C GLY A 98 0.21 -11.57 5.25
N THR A 99 0.35 -12.11 6.45
CA THR A 99 -0.24 -11.54 7.67
C THR A 99 0.25 -10.12 7.94
N ALA A 100 1.56 -9.87 7.80
CA ALA A 100 2.13 -8.54 7.98
C ALA A 100 1.63 -7.54 6.95
N LEU A 101 1.56 -7.93 5.67
CA LEU A 101 1.02 -7.09 4.61
C LEU A 101 -0.44 -6.71 4.90
N ARG A 102 -1.28 -7.69 5.28
CA ARG A 102 -2.69 -7.47 5.62
C ARG A 102 -2.85 -6.46 6.76
N SER A 103 -2.14 -6.66 7.88
CA SER A 103 -2.14 -5.72 9.00
C SER A 103 -1.76 -4.30 8.58
N MET A 104 -0.73 -4.15 7.73
CA MET A 104 -0.30 -2.84 7.23
C MET A 104 -1.37 -2.19 6.33
N LEU A 105 -2.08 -2.97 5.51
CA LEU A 105 -3.18 -2.47 4.67
C LEU A 105 -4.37 -2.04 5.51
N ASP A 106 -4.72 -2.80 6.55
CA ASP A 106 -5.79 -2.47 7.49
C ASP A 106 -5.46 -1.18 8.25
N ASP A 107 -4.24 -1.05 8.78
CA ASP A 107 -3.78 0.17 9.46
C ASP A 107 -3.90 1.40 8.56
N GLN A 108 -3.56 1.24 7.27
CA GLN A 108 -3.68 2.30 6.29
C GLN A 108 -5.15 2.69 6.04
N LEU A 109 -6.04 1.70 5.92
CA LEU A 109 -7.47 1.95 5.72
C LEU A 109 -8.06 2.70 6.92
N HIS A 110 -7.75 2.24 8.14
CA HIS A 110 -8.14 2.93 9.38
C HIS A 110 -7.58 4.35 9.45
N ALA A 111 -6.33 4.57 9.04
CA ALA A 111 -5.74 5.90 8.98
C ALA A 111 -6.46 6.82 7.97
N GLN A 112 -6.85 6.32 6.80
CA GLN A 112 -7.63 7.10 5.83
C GLN A 112 -9.02 7.45 6.36
N GLN A 113 -9.70 6.49 6.99
CA GLN A 113 -11.02 6.71 7.57
C GLN A 113 -10.98 7.76 8.69
N ARG A 114 -10.01 7.67 9.60
CA ARG A 114 -9.81 8.70 10.65
C ARG A 114 -9.56 10.08 10.05
N ARG A 115 -8.75 10.17 8.99
CA ARG A 115 -8.48 11.44 8.28
C ARG A 115 -9.76 12.01 7.67
N ARG A 116 -10.57 11.17 7.02
CA ARG A 116 -11.87 11.55 6.45
C ARG A 116 -12.81 12.10 7.51
N LEU A 117 -13.00 11.37 8.61
CA LEU A 117 -13.85 11.79 9.72
C LEU A 117 -13.39 13.11 10.35
N ARG A 118 -12.07 13.37 10.40
CA ARG A 118 -11.53 14.65 10.88
C ARG A 118 -11.90 15.82 9.97
N VAL A 119 -11.90 15.61 8.66
CA VAL A 119 -12.31 16.64 7.68
C VAL A 119 -13.82 16.88 7.78
N GLU A 120 -14.63 15.83 7.82
CA GLU A 120 -16.09 15.93 7.98
C GLU A 120 -16.47 16.68 9.27
N ARG A 121 -15.79 16.40 10.40
CA ARG A 121 -16.00 17.14 11.65
C ARG A 121 -15.60 18.62 11.59
N LYS A 122 -14.64 18.98 10.72
CA LYS A 122 -14.14 20.36 10.58
C LYS A 122 -15.04 21.20 9.69
N THR A 123 -15.72 20.59 8.73
CA THR A 123 -16.65 21.26 7.80
C THR A 123 -18.06 21.26 8.40
N PRO A 124 -18.57 22.37 8.95
CA PRO A 124 -19.96 22.38 9.41
C PRO A 124 -20.90 22.21 8.22
N ALA A 125 -21.91 21.34 8.33
CA ALA A 125 -23.01 21.18 7.39
C ALA A 125 -23.98 22.38 7.34
N SER A 126 -23.50 23.58 7.68
CA SER A 126 -24.27 24.82 7.77
C SER A 126 -23.43 25.97 7.21
N ALA A 127 -23.34 26.04 5.87
CA ALA A 127 -22.86 27.22 5.16
C ALA A 127 -23.68 27.51 3.90
N VAL A 128 -24.84 26.84 3.72
CA VAL A 128 -25.85 27.25 2.75
C VAL A 128 -26.83 28.14 3.52
N ARG A 129 -26.61 29.46 3.51
CA ARG A 129 -27.67 30.39 3.88
C ARG A 129 -28.71 30.37 2.75
N PRO A 130 -30.01 30.22 3.02
CA PRO A 130 -31.03 30.50 2.02
C PRO A 130 -30.88 31.96 1.58
N ARG A 131 -30.89 32.21 0.27
CA ARG A 131 -31.01 33.56 -0.29
C ARG A 131 -32.47 33.97 -0.06
N GLU A 132 -32.72 34.83 0.90
CA GLU A 132 -34.04 35.46 1.03
C GLU A 132 -34.29 36.34 -0.20
N ASP A 133 -35.27 35.95 -1.02
CA ASP A 133 -35.83 36.80 -2.06
C ASP A 133 -36.63 37.92 -1.37
N ALA A 134 -36.01 39.10 -1.25
CA ALA A 134 -36.69 40.29 -0.75
C ALA A 134 -37.85 40.68 -1.69
N PRO A 135 -39.04 41.04 -1.17
CA PRO A 135 -40.13 41.48 -2.03
C PRO A 135 -39.80 42.86 -2.60
N LEU A 136 -39.93 42.99 -3.92
CA LEU A 136 -39.89 44.28 -4.61
C LEU A 136 -41.16 45.05 -4.25
N LEU A 137 -40.98 46.23 -3.65
CA LEU A 137 -42.01 47.27 -3.55
C LEU A 137 -42.28 47.87 -4.93
#